data_AF-A0A3N2P8U8-F1
#
_entry.id   AF-A0A3N2P8U8-F1
#
_cell.length_a   1.000
_cell.length_b   1.000
_cell.length_c   1.000
_cell.angle_alpha   90.00
_cell.angle_beta   90.00
_cell.angle_gamma   90.00
#
_symmetry.space_group_name_H-M   'P 1'
#
loop_
_entity.id
_entity.type
_entity.pdbx_description
1 polymer ?
#
loop_
_entity_poly.entity_id
_entity_poly.type
_entity_poly.pdbx_seq_one_letter_code
_entity_poly.pdbx_strand_id
1 'polypeptide(L)'
;MSSRDDGRDIVREFRDAVNMNPGELDRWLATDASKAVGWRHDGGESVGHESGRRIIELLRKRTNQFTERDLAHMRKVVGYVRRHMAQRPAGDVRNTRWRYSLMNWGHDPLKEPLPPPGGPSRKALQRHRAAERSARQTRRG
;
A
#
# COMPACT_ATOMS: atom_id res chain seq x y z
N MET A 1 18.92 17.28 3.26
CA MET A 1 18.57 15.88 3.59
C MET A 1 19.46 14.96 2.76
N SER A 2 20.05 13.93 3.36
CA SER A 2 20.97 13.01 2.66
C SER A 2 20.16 11.97 1.88
N SER A 3 20.66 11.50 0.72
CA SER A 3 20.01 10.47 -0.10
C SER A 3 19.66 9.17 0.67
N ARG A 4 20.34 8.90 1.79
CA ARG A 4 20.03 7.78 2.71
C ARG A 4 18.78 8.02 3.56
N ASP A 5 18.52 9.26 3.99
CA ASP A 5 17.27 9.61 4.67
C ASP A 5 16.09 9.49 3.71
N ASP A 6 16.24 9.99 2.49
CA ASP A 6 15.22 9.89 1.44
C ASP A 6 14.83 8.43 1.18
N GLY A 7 15.82 7.52 1.12
CA GLY A 7 15.59 6.08 0.95
C GLY A 7 14.83 5.45 2.11
N ARG A 8 15.16 5.80 3.37
CA ARG A 8 14.45 5.29 4.55
C ARG A 8 13.01 5.79 4.60
N ASP A 9 12.80 7.06 4.25
CA ASP A 9 11.47 7.66 4.20
C ASP A 9 10.58 6.98 3.16
N ILE A 10 11.12 6.68 1.97
CA ILE A 10 10.39 5.96 0.91
C ILE A 10 10.00 4.56 1.36
N VAL A 11 10.90 3.81 2.00
CA VAL A 11 10.60 2.45 2.49
C VAL A 11 9.50 2.49 3.56
N ARG A 12 9.54 3.47 4.47
CA ARG A 12 8.49 3.68 5.46
C ARG A 12 7.15 3.97 4.78
N GLU A 13 7.12 4.97 3.90
CA GLU A 13 5.90 5.37 3.20
C GLU A 13 5.32 4.26 2.33
N PHE A 14 6.17 3.45 1.68
CA PHE A 14 5.75 2.28 0.93
C PHE A 14 5.05 1.26 1.82
N ARG A 15 5.58 0.99 3.02
CA ARG A 15 4.97 0.09 4.01
C ARG A 15 3.68 0.64 4.61
N ASP A 16 3.52 1.95 4.63
CA ASP A 16 2.26 2.59 5.00
C ASP A 16 1.24 2.57 3.84
N ALA A 17 1.71 2.69 2.58
CA ALA A 17 0.85 2.62 1.40
C ALA A 17 0.34 1.19 1.13
N VAL A 18 1.20 0.17 1.21
CA VAL A 18 0.83 -1.22 0.95
C VAL A 18 0.28 -1.86 2.21
N ASN A 19 -1.00 -2.25 2.20
CA ASN A 19 -1.70 -2.85 3.36
C ASN A 19 -2.25 -4.27 3.08
N MET A 20 -1.97 -4.81 1.89
CA MET A 20 -2.18 -6.21 1.55
C MET A 20 -0.87 -6.97 1.76
N ASN A 21 -0.93 -8.11 2.45
CA ASN A 21 0.26 -8.96 2.59
C ASN A 21 0.58 -9.70 1.27
N PRO A 22 1.78 -10.27 1.10
CA PRO A 22 2.17 -10.94 -0.13
C PRO A 22 1.18 -12.01 -0.60
N GLY A 23 0.65 -12.84 0.31
CA GLY A 23 -0.28 -13.91 -0.04
C GLY A 23 -1.68 -13.40 -0.40
N GLU A 24 -2.15 -12.34 0.25
CA GLU A 24 -3.39 -11.67 -0.15
C GLU A 24 -3.28 -11.03 -1.53
N LEU A 25 -2.20 -10.31 -1.79
CA LEU A 25 -1.97 -9.65 -3.07
C LEU A 25 -1.80 -10.69 -4.19
N ASP A 26 -1.07 -11.77 -3.94
CA ASP A 26 -0.89 -12.87 -4.90
C ASP A 26 -2.24 -13.50 -5.30
N ARG A 27 -3.09 -13.85 -4.31
CA ARG A 27 -4.43 -14.36 -4.57
C ARG A 27 -5.31 -13.36 -5.34
N TRP A 28 -5.19 -12.07 -5.02
CA TRP A 28 -5.92 -11.03 -5.72
C TRP A 28 -5.50 -10.93 -7.19
N LEU A 29 -4.19 -10.90 -7.48
CA LEU A 29 -3.65 -10.82 -8.83
C LEU A 29 -4.04 -12.03 -9.69
N ALA A 30 -4.26 -13.20 -9.09
CA ALA A 30 -4.72 -14.37 -9.82
C ALA A 30 -6.14 -14.21 -10.42
N THR A 31 -6.97 -13.28 -9.89
CA THR A 31 -8.37 -13.10 -10.29
C THR A 31 -8.53 -12.41 -11.64
N ASP A 32 -9.64 -12.71 -12.33
CA ASP A 32 -9.99 -12.02 -13.59
C ASP A 32 -10.33 -10.55 -13.35
N ALA A 33 -10.90 -10.21 -12.18
CA ALA A 33 -11.17 -8.83 -11.79
C ALA A 33 -9.87 -8.01 -11.73
N SER A 34 -8.81 -8.57 -11.14
CA SER A 34 -7.50 -7.92 -11.10
C SER A 34 -6.89 -7.74 -12.49
N LYS A 35 -6.96 -8.78 -13.33
CA LYS A 35 -6.47 -8.73 -14.72
C LYS A 35 -7.24 -7.68 -15.53
N ALA A 36 -8.55 -7.55 -15.35
CA ALA A 36 -9.42 -6.68 -16.17
C ALA A 36 -9.35 -5.17 -15.84
N VAL A 37 -8.57 -4.75 -14.83
CA VAL A 37 -8.45 -3.34 -14.42
C VAL A 37 -7.05 -2.78 -14.62
N GLY A 38 -6.98 -1.46 -14.75
CA GLY A 38 -5.75 -0.71 -14.95
C GLY A 38 -5.46 -0.41 -16.41
N TRP A 39 -4.48 0.47 -16.61
CA TRP A 39 -4.04 0.91 -17.93
C TRP A 39 -3.01 -0.06 -18.51
N ARG A 40 -3.08 -0.29 -19.82
CA ARG A 40 -2.28 -1.25 -20.59
C ARG A 40 -1.71 -0.53 -21.83
N HIS A 41 -0.49 -0.88 -22.22
CA HIS A 41 0.00 -0.60 -23.57
C HIS A 41 -0.38 -1.77 -24.49
N ASP A 42 -1.01 -1.48 -25.63
CA ASP A 42 -1.20 -2.39 -26.76
C ASP A 42 -1.74 -3.79 -26.40
N GLY A 43 -2.79 -3.83 -25.58
CA GLY A 43 -3.50 -5.07 -25.23
C GLY A 43 -2.80 -6.00 -24.22
N GLY A 44 -1.59 -5.65 -23.78
CA GLY A 44 -0.82 -6.41 -22.79
C GLY A 44 -1.38 -6.38 -21.37
N GLU A 45 -0.58 -6.84 -20.41
CA GLU A 45 -0.89 -6.74 -18.99
C GLU A 45 -1.00 -5.29 -18.52
N SER A 46 -1.87 -5.02 -17.52
CA SER A 46 -1.96 -3.67 -16.97
C SER A 46 -0.75 -3.33 -16.11
N VAL A 47 -0.30 -2.07 -16.20
CA VAL A 47 0.81 -1.54 -15.41
C VAL A 47 0.58 -1.73 -13.92
N GLY A 48 -0.69 -1.67 -13.48
CA GLY A 48 -1.05 -1.94 -12.09
C GLY A 48 -0.86 -3.40 -11.71
N HIS A 49 -1.30 -4.33 -12.55
CA HIS A 49 -1.15 -5.76 -12.28
C HIS A 49 0.33 -6.17 -12.27
N GLU A 50 1.14 -5.64 -13.19
CA GLU A 50 2.59 -5.86 -13.22
C GLU A 50 3.25 -5.29 -11.96
N SER A 51 2.85 -4.08 -11.55
CA SER A 51 3.29 -3.44 -10.31
C SER A 51 2.96 -4.30 -9.09
N GLY A 52 1.78 -4.91 -9.05
CA GLY A 52 1.37 -5.84 -7.99
C GLY A 52 2.35 -7.00 -7.81
N ARG A 53 2.80 -7.64 -8.90
CA ARG A 53 3.81 -8.69 -8.82
C ARG A 53 5.14 -8.17 -8.28
N ARG A 54 5.57 -6.98 -8.72
CA ARG A 54 6.79 -6.36 -8.20
C ARG A 54 6.68 -6.02 -6.71
N ILE A 55 5.51 -5.58 -6.25
CA ILE A 55 5.25 -5.33 -4.82
C ILE A 55 5.41 -6.61 -4.01
N ILE A 56 4.92 -7.76 -4.48
CA ILE A 56 5.11 -9.05 -3.80
C ILE A 56 6.59 -9.37 -3.61
N GLU A 57 7.41 -9.17 -4.64
CA GLU A 57 8.87 -9.37 -4.55
C GLU A 57 9.49 -8.42 -3.52
N LEU A 58 9.13 -7.14 -3.55
CA LEU A 58 9.64 -6.13 -2.62
C LEU A 58 9.26 -6.42 -1.16
N LEU A 59 8.04 -6.91 -0.91
CA LEU A 59 7.59 -7.29 0.42
C LEU A 59 8.34 -8.51 0.98
N ARG A 60 8.88 -9.38 0.11
CA ARG A 60 9.69 -10.55 0.50
C ARG A 60 11.18 -10.23 0.69
N LYS A 61 11.66 -9.10 0.17
CA LYS A 61 13.07 -8.67 0.32
C LYS A 61 13.36 -8.16 1.73
N ARG A 62 14.62 -8.35 2.18
CA ARG A 62 15.13 -7.73 3.41
C ARG A 62 15.43 -6.25 3.16
N THR A 63 15.32 -5.43 4.21
CA THR A 63 15.48 -3.96 4.12
C THR A 63 16.84 -3.50 3.62
N ASN A 64 17.89 -4.29 3.85
CA ASN A 64 19.25 -4.02 3.40
C ASN A 64 19.52 -4.51 1.97
N GLN A 65 18.54 -5.09 1.28
CA GLN A 65 18.67 -5.63 -0.08
C GLN A 65 17.97 -4.76 -1.14
N PHE A 66 17.44 -3.60 -0.77
CA PHE A 66 16.79 -2.72 -1.73
C PHE A 66 17.81 -2.00 -2.61
N THR A 67 17.61 -2.10 -3.91
CA THR A 67 18.35 -1.37 -4.94
C THR A 67 17.71 0.00 -5.21
N GLU A 68 18.41 0.89 -5.94
CA GLU A 68 17.83 2.16 -6.36
C GLU A 68 16.57 1.98 -7.21
N ARG A 69 16.53 0.94 -8.06
CA ARG A 69 15.34 0.57 -8.83
C ARG A 69 14.18 0.13 -7.94
N ASP A 70 14.47 -0.57 -6.84
CA ASP A 70 13.46 -0.92 -5.85
C ASP A 70 12.88 0.33 -5.19
N LEU A 71 13.74 1.26 -4.75
CA LEU A 71 13.31 2.53 -4.15
C LEU A 71 12.52 3.40 -5.14
N ALA A 72 12.92 3.43 -6.41
CA ALA A 72 12.19 4.13 -7.47
C ALA A 72 10.78 3.54 -7.67
N HIS A 73 10.67 2.20 -7.69
CA HIS A 73 9.37 1.54 -7.79
C HIS A 73 8.50 1.80 -6.55
N MET A 74 9.07 1.72 -5.34
CA MET A 74 8.36 2.08 -4.10
C MET A 74 7.80 3.50 -4.14
N ARG A 75 8.61 4.47 -4.61
CA ARG A 75 8.15 5.86 -4.78
C ARG A 75 6.99 5.96 -5.77
N LYS A 76 7.04 5.21 -6.88
CA LYS A 76 5.93 5.11 -7.85
C LYS A 76 4.66 4.57 -7.19
N VAL A 77 4.77 3.50 -6.39
CA VAL A 77 3.64 2.89 -5.66
C VAL A 77 3.02 3.88 -4.68
N VAL A 78 3.84 4.52 -3.83
CA VAL A 78 3.35 5.53 -2.87
C VAL A 78 2.61 6.66 -3.58
N GLY A 79 3.21 7.20 -4.64
CA GLY A 79 2.60 8.26 -5.42
C GLY A 79 1.29 7.83 -6.06
N TYR A 80 1.22 6.62 -6.63
CA TYR A 80 -0.01 6.10 -7.23
C TYR A 80 -1.13 5.95 -6.19
N VAL A 81 -0.85 5.28 -5.07
CA VAL A 81 -1.84 5.01 -4.01
C VAL A 81 -2.37 6.33 -3.44
N ARG A 82 -1.49 7.29 -3.10
CA ARG A 82 -1.92 8.58 -2.55
C ARG A 82 -2.84 9.34 -3.52
N ARG A 83 -2.45 9.46 -4.80
CA ARG A 83 -3.27 10.17 -5.80
C ARG A 83 -4.62 9.48 -6.04
N HIS A 84 -4.64 8.15 -6.14
CA HIS A 84 -5.88 7.41 -6.35
C HIS A 84 -6.80 7.45 -5.14
N MET A 85 -6.24 7.43 -3.92
CA MET A 85 -7.01 7.61 -2.69
C MET A 85 -7.67 9.00 -2.60
N ALA A 86 -6.99 10.05 -3.07
CA ALA A 86 -7.57 11.39 -3.12
C ALA A 86 -8.75 11.51 -4.10
N GLN A 87 -8.84 10.61 -5.08
CA GLN A 87 -9.90 10.54 -6.09
C GLN A 87 -11.00 9.52 -5.71
N ARG A 88 -11.20 9.26 -4.41
CA ARG A 88 -12.17 8.27 -3.95
C ARG A 88 -13.59 8.62 -4.44
N PRO A 89 -14.27 7.72 -5.17
CA PRO A 89 -15.66 7.93 -5.56
C PRO A 89 -16.59 8.03 -4.35
N ALA A 90 -17.70 8.75 -4.51
CA ALA A 90 -18.78 8.73 -3.54
C ALA A 90 -19.49 7.36 -3.52
N GLY A 91 -20.09 7.00 -2.39
CA GLY A 91 -20.88 5.78 -2.23
C GLY A 91 -20.06 4.52 -1.87
N ASP A 92 -20.64 3.35 -2.12
CA ASP A 92 -20.00 2.06 -1.86
C ASP A 92 -18.94 1.75 -2.92
N VAL A 93 -17.72 1.52 -2.46
CA VAL A 93 -16.56 1.24 -3.31
C VAL A 93 -16.17 -0.23 -3.35
N ARG A 94 -16.88 -1.13 -2.64
CA ARG A 94 -16.53 -2.55 -2.47
C ARG A 94 -16.24 -3.26 -3.80
N ASN A 95 -17.06 -3.04 -4.81
CA ASN A 95 -16.96 -3.74 -6.10
C ASN A 95 -16.77 -2.74 -7.25
N THR A 96 -15.72 -1.93 -7.15
CA THR A 96 -15.44 -0.87 -8.13
C THR A 96 -14.09 -1.04 -8.78
N ARG A 97 -13.98 -0.61 -10.05
CA ARG A 97 -12.69 -0.54 -10.77
C ARG A 97 -11.66 0.31 -10.01
N TRP A 98 -12.11 1.33 -9.29
CA TRP A 98 -11.25 2.17 -8.44
C TRP A 98 -10.57 1.34 -7.33
N ARG A 99 -11.36 0.59 -6.55
CA ARG A 99 -10.81 -0.27 -5.49
C ARG A 99 -9.92 -1.37 -6.08
N TYR A 100 -10.39 -2.04 -7.13
CA TYR A 100 -9.65 -3.13 -7.77
C TYR A 100 -8.30 -2.65 -8.32
N SER A 101 -8.26 -1.44 -8.88
CA SER A 101 -6.99 -0.83 -9.30
C SER A 101 -6.08 -0.56 -8.10
N LEU A 102 -6.56 0.01 -7.00
CA LEU A 102 -5.75 0.18 -5.78
C LEU A 102 -5.22 -1.17 -5.24
N MET A 103 -6.02 -2.23 -5.30
CA MET A 103 -5.62 -3.57 -4.87
C MET A 103 -4.52 -4.15 -5.76
N ASN A 104 -4.52 -3.87 -7.07
CA ASN A 104 -3.38 -4.22 -7.94
C ASN A 104 -2.09 -3.52 -7.49
N TRP A 105 -2.18 -2.38 -6.80
CA TRP A 105 -1.06 -1.65 -6.21
C TRP A 105 -0.84 -1.98 -4.73
N GLY A 106 -1.39 -3.10 -4.25
CA GLY A 106 -1.19 -3.59 -2.88
C GLY A 106 -1.93 -2.81 -1.79
N HIS A 107 -2.85 -1.93 -2.17
CA HIS A 107 -3.67 -1.15 -1.23
C HIS A 107 -5.14 -1.54 -1.32
N ASP A 108 -5.70 -2.07 -0.24
CA ASP A 108 -7.14 -2.19 -0.07
C ASP A 108 -7.68 -1.02 0.78
N PRO A 109 -8.45 -0.09 0.18
CA PRO A 109 -9.01 1.08 0.85
C PRO A 109 -10.10 0.76 1.88
N LEU A 110 -10.47 -0.52 2.05
CA LEU A 110 -11.41 -0.97 3.07
C LEU A 110 -10.76 -1.55 4.33
N LYS A 111 -9.42 -1.74 4.35
CA LYS A 111 -8.73 -2.33 5.50
C LYS A 111 -8.35 -1.29 6.55
N GLU A 112 -7.49 -0.36 6.19
CA GLU A 112 -6.96 0.64 7.12
C GLU A 112 -6.75 1.99 6.45
N PRO A 113 -6.90 3.11 7.18
CA PRO A 113 -6.55 4.43 6.68
C PRO A 113 -5.08 4.51 6.24
N LEU A 114 -4.83 5.31 5.21
CA LEU A 114 -3.49 5.69 4.79
C LEU A 114 -2.99 6.86 5.68
N PRO A 115 -1.86 6.71 6.41
CA PRO A 115 -1.30 7.81 7.18
C PRO A 115 -0.95 9.04 6.31
N PRO A 116 -1.06 10.26 6.86
CA PRO A 116 -0.63 11.46 6.16
C PRO A 116 0.89 11.43 5.90
N PRO A 117 1.38 12.07 4.82
CA PRO A 117 2.81 12.22 4.59
C PRO A 117 3.51 12.89 5.78
N GLY A 118 4.70 12.41 6.15
CA GLY A 118 5.47 12.96 7.27
C GLY A 118 4.88 12.72 8.67
N GLY A 119 3.71 12.10 8.78
CA GLY A 119 3.07 11.77 10.05
C GLY A 119 3.56 10.46 10.68
N PRO A 120 3.04 10.09 11.86
CA PRO A 120 3.35 8.81 12.50
C PRO A 120 2.97 7.64 11.58
N SER A 121 3.88 6.66 11.46
CA SER A 121 3.61 5.43 10.70
C SER A 121 2.36 4.69 11.21
N ARG A 122 1.77 3.84 10.36
CA ARG A 122 0.64 2.98 10.75
C ARG A 122 0.92 2.19 12.03
N LYS A 123 2.12 1.61 12.16
CA LYS A 123 2.52 0.87 13.36
C LYS A 123 2.54 1.74 14.62
N ALA A 124 2.96 2.99 14.51
CA ALA A 124 2.95 3.92 15.64
C ALA A 124 1.51 4.25 16.08
N LEU A 125 0.63 4.51 15.12
CA LEU A 125 -0.80 4.77 15.38
C LEU A 125 -1.49 3.56 16.03
N GLN A 126 -1.20 2.34 15.57
CA GLN A 126 -1.74 1.12 16.14
C GLN A 126 -1.28 0.90 17.59
N ARG A 127 0.01 1.12 17.88
CA ARG A 127 0.57 1.03 19.24
C ARG A 127 -0.09 2.03 20.19
N HIS A 128 -0.27 3.28 19.74
CA HIS A 128 -0.94 4.32 20.53
C HIS A 128 -2.37 3.90 20.91
N ARG A 129 -3.17 3.46 19.93
CA ARG A 129 -4.54 3.00 20.16
C ARG A 129 -4.61 1.81 21.13
N ALA A 130 -3.64 0.88 21.07
CA ALA A 130 -3.59 -0.26 21.98
C ALA A 130 -3.25 0.18 23.42
N ALA A 131 -2.33 1.12 23.59
CA ALA A 131 -1.98 1.67 24.89
C ALA A 131 -3.17 2.42 25.53
N GLU A 132 -3.90 3.23 24.76
CA GLU A 132 -5.10 3.94 25.23
C GLU A 132 -6.21 2.99 25.68
N ARG A 133 -6.45 1.91 24.92
CA ARG A 133 -7.44 0.89 25.29
C ARG A 133 -7.07 0.20 26.60
N SER A 134 -5.80 -0.16 26.76
CA SER A 134 -5.29 -0.80 27.98
C SER A 134 -5.43 0.12 29.19
N ALA A 135 -5.04 1.39 29.07
CA ALA A 135 -5.17 2.38 30.14
C ALA A 135 -6.64 2.64 30.54
N ARG A 136 -7.60 2.60 29.59
CA ARG A 136 -9.03 2.72 29.89
C ARG A 136 -9.60 1.50 30.60
N GLN A 137 -9.07 0.30 30.34
CA GLN A 137 -9.50 -0.93 31.00
C GLN A 137 -8.99 -1.00 32.45
N THR A 138 -7.77 -0.54 32.72
CA THR A 138 -7.19 -0.47 34.07
C THR A 138 -7.86 0.57 34.97
N ARG A 139 -8.44 1.64 34.42
CA ARG A 139 -9.16 2.68 35.21
C ARG A 139 -10.61 2.31 35.55
N ARG A 140 -11.12 1.19 35.04
CA ARG A 140 -12.50 0.71 35.25
C ARG A 140 -12.58 -0.56 36.11
N GLY A 141 -11.45 -1.11 36.55
CA GLY A 141 -11.35 -2.19 37.53
C GLY A 141 -10.73 -1.67 38.81
#